data_AF-A0A3T0KRI7-F1
#
_entry.id   AF-A0A3T0KRI7-F1
#
_cell.length_a   1.000
_cell.length_b   1.000
_cell.length_c   1.000
_cell.angle_alpha   90.00
_cell.angle_beta   90.00
_cell.angle_gamma   90.00
#
_symmetry.space_group_name_H-M   'P 1'
#
loop_
_entity.id
_entity.type
_entity.pdbx_description
1 polymer ?
#
loop_
_entity_poly.entity_id
_entity_poly.type
_entity_poly.pdbx_seq_one_letter_code
_entity_poly.pdbx_strand_id
1 'polypeptide(L)'
;MEINSFNKLEKPFFHLSYNSYIFKKLYESTCENFENNSKKFVAMIDGQKCRNKKSFFKEFAKKLKFPDYFGDNWDAFDECLNDLEWLDAEQYVLFIENFNLIFENDEKNLEIFLNILVDTVGEWKMGREYGALQTPPIPFHIVMYSDKDIINDLQIKTHNEQINLF
;
A
#
# COMPACT_ATOMS: atom_id res chain seq x y z
N MET A 1 -5.05 10.80 -13.07
CA MET A 1 -4.57 11.17 -11.72
C MET A 1 -3.23 11.89 -11.85
N GLU A 2 -3.01 12.96 -11.09
CA GLU A 2 -1.74 13.71 -11.10
C GLU A 2 -0.80 13.19 -10.01
N ILE A 3 0.52 13.20 -10.25
CA ILE A 3 1.54 12.66 -9.31
C ILE A 3 1.48 13.34 -7.95
N ASN A 4 1.22 14.66 -7.95
CA ASN A 4 1.12 15.48 -6.74
C ASN A 4 -0.03 15.06 -5.82
N SER A 5 -0.96 14.24 -6.29
CA SER A 5 -2.04 13.67 -5.48
C SER A 5 -1.52 12.75 -4.37
N PHE A 6 -0.31 12.21 -4.47
CA PHE A 6 0.25 11.32 -3.43
C PHE A 6 0.91 12.07 -2.27
N ASN A 7 1.19 13.36 -2.40
CA ASN A 7 1.95 14.12 -1.39
C ASN A 7 1.02 14.70 -0.29
N LYS A 8 -0.25 14.30 -0.28
CA LYS A 8 -1.31 14.92 0.53
C LYS A 8 -1.73 14.00 1.66
N LEU A 9 -1.96 14.56 2.85
CA LEU A 9 -2.64 13.89 3.97
C LEU A 9 -4.18 13.90 3.83
N GLU A 10 -4.67 14.05 2.59
CA GLU A 10 -6.09 14.19 2.29
C GLU A 10 -6.57 12.97 1.52
N LYS A 11 -7.80 12.54 1.82
CA LYS A 11 -8.47 11.49 1.06
C LYS A 11 -8.58 11.92 -0.42
N PRO A 12 -8.58 10.98 -1.37
CA PRO A 12 -8.49 9.52 -1.20
C PRO A 12 -7.06 8.97 -1.04
N PHE A 13 -6.92 7.88 -0.29
CA PHE A 13 -5.64 7.20 -0.03
C PHE A 13 -5.50 5.88 -0.80
N PHE A 14 -6.63 5.27 -1.17
CA PHE A 14 -6.68 4.13 -2.07
C PHE A 14 -6.98 4.61 -3.48
N HIS A 15 -6.17 4.18 -4.44
CA HIS A 15 -6.29 4.59 -5.85
C HIS A 15 -6.38 3.32 -6.69
N LEU A 16 -7.53 3.10 -7.31
CA LEU A 16 -7.83 1.89 -8.05
C LEU A 16 -7.86 2.17 -9.55
N SER A 17 -7.28 1.28 -10.34
CA SER A 17 -7.38 1.32 -11.80
C SER A 17 -7.59 -0.07 -12.37
N TYR A 18 -8.38 -0.15 -13.44
CA TYR A 18 -8.47 -1.34 -14.29
C TYR A 18 -7.76 -1.14 -15.63
N ASN A 19 -7.01 -0.05 -15.79
CA ASN A 19 -6.23 0.25 -16.99
C ASN A 19 -4.73 0.06 -16.70
N SER A 20 -4.17 -1.04 -17.18
CA SER A 20 -2.76 -1.39 -16.94
C SER A 20 -1.78 -0.37 -17.52
N TYR A 21 -2.12 0.27 -18.64
CA TYR A 21 -1.27 1.30 -19.23
C TYR A 21 -1.23 2.57 -18.36
N ILE A 22 -2.38 3.03 -17.87
CA ILE A 22 -2.46 4.18 -16.97
C ILE A 22 -1.74 3.89 -15.66
N PHE A 23 -1.95 2.70 -15.08
CA PHE A 23 -1.26 2.27 -13.85
C PHE A 23 0.26 2.27 -14.01
N LYS A 24 0.79 1.66 -15.08
CA LYS A 24 2.23 1.60 -15.35
C LYS A 24 2.82 2.99 -15.58
N LYS A 25 2.16 3.80 -16.41
CA LYS A 25 2.58 5.19 -16.64
C LYS A 25 2.58 6.00 -15.34
N LEU A 26 1.59 5.81 -14.48
CA LEU A 26 1.56 6.47 -13.16
C LEU A 26 2.71 5.98 -12.28
N TYR A 27 3.01 4.68 -12.24
CA TYR A 27 4.15 4.15 -11.49
C TYR A 27 5.48 4.71 -11.98
N GLU A 28 5.74 4.67 -13.29
CA GLU A 28 6.95 5.21 -13.92
C GLU A 28 7.11 6.69 -13.60
N SER A 29 6.05 7.46 -13.86
CA SER A 29 6.05 8.90 -13.63
C SER A 29 6.18 9.24 -12.14
N THR A 30 5.60 8.43 -11.25
CA THR A 30 5.79 8.55 -9.81
C THR A 30 7.27 8.38 -9.49
N CYS A 31 7.93 7.31 -9.94
CA CYS A 31 9.35 7.07 -9.71
C CYS A 31 10.25 8.19 -10.28
N GLU A 32 9.90 8.77 -11.43
CA GLU A 32 10.68 9.82 -12.11
C GLU A 32 10.55 11.21 -11.47
N ASN A 33 9.35 11.60 -10.99
CA ASN A 33 9.03 12.98 -10.61
C ASN A 33 9.23 13.31 -9.12
N PHE A 34 10.06 12.56 -8.40
CA PHE A 34 10.47 12.99 -7.07
C PHE A 34 11.45 14.14 -7.16
N GLU A 35 10.98 15.35 -6.88
CA GLU A 35 11.81 16.53 -6.64
C GLU A 35 12.92 16.17 -5.65
N ASN A 36 14.14 16.66 -5.91
CA ASN A 36 15.40 16.26 -5.27
C ASN A 36 15.48 16.43 -3.72
N ASN A 37 14.39 16.75 -3.02
CA ASN A 37 14.35 17.02 -1.58
C ASN A 37 13.22 16.33 -0.80
N SER A 38 12.27 15.59 -1.41
CA SER A 38 11.28 14.83 -0.64
C SER A 38 11.78 13.41 -0.39
N LYS A 39 11.97 13.04 0.88
CA LYS A 39 12.30 11.67 1.26
C LYS A 39 11.09 10.78 0.99
N LYS A 40 11.05 10.12 -0.16
CA LYS A 40 9.92 9.29 -0.58
C LYS A 40 10.36 7.84 -0.73
N PHE A 41 9.50 6.92 -0.30
CA PHE A 41 9.63 5.51 -0.61
C PHE A 41 8.49 5.03 -1.53
N VAL A 42 8.85 4.32 -2.60
CA VAL A 42 7.90 3.69 -3.54
C VAL A 42 8.23 2.22 -3.68
N ALA A 43 7.23 1.36 -3.54
CA ALA A 43 7.36 -0.07 -3.77
C ALA A 43 6.28 -0.57 -4.72
N MET A 44 6.65 -1.57 -5.55
CA MET A 44 5.73 -2.32 -6.40
C MET A 44 5.65 -3.77 -5.91
N ILE A 45 4.46 -4.20 -5.52
CA ILE A 45 4.09 -5.57 -5.18
C ILE A 45 3.46 -6.22 -6.40
N ASP A 46 3.91 -7.43 -6.72
CA ASP A 46 3.32 -8.24 -7.78
C ASP A 46 2.45 -9.35 -7.18
N GLY A 47 1.13 -9.26 -7.40
CA GLY A 47 0.16 -10.24 -6.91
C GLY A 47 0.42 -11.67 -7.38
N GLN A 48 1.10 -11.86 -8.51
CA GLN A 48 1.51 -13.20 -8.96
C GLN A 48 2.43 -13.91 -7.96
N LYS A 49 3.18 -13.15 -7.14
CA LYS A 49 4.07 -13.68 -6.10
C LYS A 49 3.39 -13.81 -4.74
N CYS A 50 2.11 -13.48 -4.66
CA CYS A 50 1.35 -13.36 -3.42
C CYS A 50 0.18 -14.36 -3.33
N ARG A 51 0.27 -15.50 -4.04
CA ARG A 51 -0.83 -16.47 -4.13
C ARG A 51 -1.08 -17.26 -2.84
N ASN A 52 -0.11 -17.30 -1.92
CA ASN A 52 -0.25 -17.91 -0.60
C ASN A 52 0.52 -17.10 0.46
N LYS A 53 0.25 -17.40 1.73
CA LYS A 53 0.73 -16.61 2.88
C LYS A 53 2.25 -16.49 2.92
N LYS A 54 2.97 -17.60 2.66
CA LYS A 54 4.43 -17.62 2.65
C LYS A 54 5.01 -16.76 1.52
N SER A 55 4.47 -16.86 0.31
CA SER A 55 4.97 -16.09 -0.82
C SER A 55 4.60 -14.60 -0.72
N PHE A 56 3.40 -14.32 -0.19
CA PHE A 56 2.93 -12.97 0.14
C PHE A 56 3.89 -12.26 1.10
N PHE A 57 4.17 -12.86 2.26
CA PHE A 57 5.07 -12.25 3.25
C PHE A 57 6.47 -12.04 2.70
N LYS A 58 6.99 -13.01 1.93
CA LYS A 58 8.29 -12.88 1.27
C LYS A 58 8.35 -11.71 0.28
N GLU A 59 7.30 -11.51 -0.53
CA GLU A 59 7.28 -10.41 -1.50
C GLU A 59 7.23 -9.05 -0.79
N PHE A 60 6.36 -8.89 0.20
CA PHE A 60 6.26 -7.65 0.97
C PHE A 60 7.54 -7.36 1.76
N ALA A 61 8.06 -8.34 2.50
CA ALA A 61 9.30 -8.17 3.25
C ALA A 61 10.46 -7.74 2.36
N LYS A 62 10.59 -8.35 1.17
CA LYS A 62 11.60 -7.96 0.19
C LYS A 62 11.39 -6.54 -0.33
N LYS A 63 10.17 -6.16 -0.68
CA LYS A 63 9.86 -4.90 -1.37
C LYS A 63 9.85 -3.69 -0.43
N LEU A 64 9.42 -3.89 0.81
CA LEU A 64 9.42 -2.88 1.88
C LEU A 64 10.67 -2.96 2.76
N LYS A 65 11.62 -3.85 2.42
CA LYS A 65 12.87 -4.07 3.16
C LYS A 65 12.64 -4.35 4.65
N PHE A 66 11.64 -5.18 4.97
CA PHE A 66 11.36 -5.54 6.35
C PHE A 66 12.62 -6.10 7.03
N PRO A 67 12.82 -5.83 8.33
CA PRO A 67 14.00 -6.29 9.06
C PRO A 67 14.11 -7.82 9.13
N ASP A 68 15.32 -8.31 9.41
CA ASP A 68 15.62 -9.75 9.51
C ASP A 68 14.85 -10.46 10.64
N TYR A 69 14.30 -9.71 11.61
CA TYR A 69 13.46 -10.24 12.68
C TYR A 69 11.99 -10.45 12.27
N PHE A 70 11.60 -10.10 11.04
CA PHE A 70 10.24 -10.23 10.57
C PHE A 70 9.71 -11.66 10.73
N GLY A 71 8.60 -11.81 11.46
CA GLY A 71 8.10 -13.10 11.94
C GLY A 71 7.25 -13.91 10.96
N ASP A 72 7.14 -13.51 9.69
CA ASP A 72 6.34 -14.19 8.65
C ASP A 72 4.91 -14.57 9.10
N ASN A 73 4.24 -13.67 9.83
CA ASN A 73 2.85 -13.84 10.29
C ASN A 73 2.07 -12.51 10.20
N TRP A 74 0.76 -12.54 10.47
CA TRP A 74 -0.10 -11.37 10.28
C TRP A 74 0.20 -10.25 11.26
N ASP A 75 0.46 -10.58 12.53
CA ASP A 75 0.80 -9.60 13.56
C ASP A 75 2.11 -8.90 13.22
N ALA A 76 3.14 -9.67 12.86
CA ALA A 76 4.43 -9.11 12.42
C ALA A 76 4.32 -8.29 11.13
N PHE A 77 3.39 -8.64 10.24
CA PHE A 77 3.16 -7.90 8.99
C PHE A 77 2.51 -6.55 9.26
N ASP A 78 1.48 -6.54 10.10
CA ASP A 78 0.81 -5.33 10.55
C ASP A 78 1.77 -4.38 11.29
N GLU A 79 2.56 -4.92 12.23
CA GLU A 79 3.61 -4.16 12.92
C GLU A 79 4.61 -3.55 11.94
N CYS A 80 5.18 -4.35 11.03
CA CYS A 80 6.19 -3.85 10.09
C CYS A 80 5.63 -2.81 9.12
N LEU A 81 4.39 -2.97 8.65
CA LEU A 81 3.76 -2.04 7.70
C LEU A 81 3.42 -0.69 8.35
N ASN A 82 3.20 -0.68 9.66
CA ASN A 82 2.91 0.53 10.45
C ASN A 82 4.17 1.22 11.02
N ASP A 83 5.31 0.55 11.05
CA ASP A 83 6.57 1.12 11.55
C ASP A 83 7.36 1.81 10.42
N LEU A 84 7.89 1.01 9.49
CA LEU A 84 8.73 1.43 8.36
C LEU A 84 9.88 2.40 8.70
N GLU A 85 10.28 2.57 9.97
CA GLU A 85 11.30 3.55 10.38
C GLU A 85 12.67 3.36 9.71
N TRP A 86 12.97 2.12 9.26
CA TRP A 86 14.18 1.79 8.51
C TRP A 86 14.19 2.34 7.09
N LEU A 87 13.04 2.79 6.58
CA LEU A 87 12.90 3.52 5.33
C LEU A 87 12.87 5.01 5.69
N ASP A 88 14.00 5.69 5.61
CA ASP A 88 14.09 7.14 5.85
C ASP A 88 13.25 7.93 4.82
N ALA A 89 11.94 7.99 5.05
CA ALA A 89 10.93 8.52 4.15
C ALA A 89 9.82 9.27 4.90
N GLU A 90 9.45 10.42 4.34
CA GLU A 90 8.37 11.32 4.73
C GLU A 90 7.08 11.07 3.93
N GLN A 91 7.10 10.08 3.03
CA GLN A 91 5.95 9.68 2.22
C GLN A 91 6.13 8.26 1.64
N TYR A 92 5.06 7.46 1.70
CA TYR A 92 5.03 6.11 1.16
C TYR A 92 3.99 5.97 0.05
N VAL A 93 4.36 5.32 -1.07
CA VAL A 93 3.39 4.87 -2.07
C VAL A 93 3.62 3.41 -2.40
N LEU A 94 2.61 2.59 -2.10
CA LEU A 94 2.58 1.17 -2.37
C LEU A 94 1.77 0.90 -3.63
N PHE A 95 2.43 0.49 -4.70
CA PHE A 95 1.76 -0.02 -5.89
C PHE A 95 1.56 -1.53 -5.78
N ILE A 96 0.39 -2.00 -6.18
CA ILE A 96 0.04 -3.42 -6.22
C ILE A 96 -0.49 -3.73 -7.62
N GLU A 97 0.26 -4.50 -8.39
CA GLU A 97 -0.19 -5.03 -9.68
C GLU A 97 -0.72 -6.46 -9.52
N ASN A 98 -1.56 -6.91 -10.47
CA ASN A 98 -2.15 -8.24 -10.48
C ASN A 98 -2.90 -8.55 -9.17
N PHE A 99 -3.63 -7.57 -8.62
CA PHE A 99 -4.27 -7.70 -7.30
C PHE A 99 -5.23 -8.89 -7.25
N ASN A 100 -5.94 -9.19 -8.34
CA ASN A 100 -6.80 -10.38 -8.49
C ASN A 100 -6.11 -11.72 -8.16
N LEU A 101 -4.78 -11.78 -8.23
CA LEU A 101 -4.02 -13.01 -7.95
C LEU A 101 -3.56 -13.13 -6.49
N ILE A 102 -3.66 -12.05 -5.70
CA ILE A 102 -3.38 -12.09 -4.26
C ILE A 102 -4.45 -12.94 -3.60
N PHE A 103 -4.05 -14.08 -3.01
CA PHE A 103 -4.96 -15.00 -2.33
C PHE A 103 -6.22 -15.35 -3.16
N GLU A 104 -6.07 -15.52 -4.49
CA GLU A 104 -7.18 -15.75 -5.44
C GLU A 104 -8.20 -16.82 -5.00
N ASN A 105 -7.77 -17.82 -4.21
CA ASN A 105 -8.61 -18.90 -3.69
C ASN A 105 -8.65 -18.96 -2.16
N ASP A 106 -8.34 -17.86 -1.47
CA ASP A 106 -8.25 -17.76 -0.01
C ASP A 106 -8.81 -16.42 0.47
N GLU A 107 -10.13 -16.31 0.42
CA GLU A 107 -10.87 -15.08 0.78
C GLU A 107 -10.56 -14.61 2.20
N LYS A 108 -10.33 -15.53 3.13
CA LYS A 108 -10.02 -15.21 4.53
C LYS A 108 -8.70 -14.43 4.65
N ASN A 109 -7.65 -14.89 3.98
CA ASN A 109 -6.37 -14.19 4.01
C ASN A 109 -6.42 -12.87 3.20
N LEU A 110 -7.22 -12.82 2.12
CA LEU A 110 -7.47 -11.57 1.40
C LEU A 110 -8.17 -10.53 2.28
N GLU A 111 -9.19 -10.93 3.03
CA GLU A 111 -9.93 -10.06 3.96
C GLU A 111 -9.03 -9.50 5.05
N ILE A 112 -8.21 -10.36 5.69
CA ILE A 112 -7.23 -9.93 6.70
C ILE A 112 -6.27 -8.90 6.10
N PHE A 113 -5.74 -9.16 4.90
CA PHE A 113 -4.84 -8.24 4.23
C PHE A 113 -5.49 -6.88 3.94
N LEU A 114 -6.72 -6.87 3.41
CA LEU A 114 -7.45 -5.63 3.13
C LEU A 114 -7.73 -4.82 4.40
N ASN A 115 -8.09 -5.47 5.50
CA ASN A 115 -8.30 -4.81 6.78
C ASN A 115 -7.01 -4.14 7.27
N ILE A 116 -5.87 -4.85 7.23
CA ILE A 116 -4.56 -4.30 7.60
C ILE A 116 -4.21 -3.07 6.73
N LEU A 117 -4.48 -3.09 5.43
CA LEU A 117 -4.23 -1.93 4.57
C LEU A 117 -5.06 -0.72 4.97
N VAL A 118 -6.34 -0.92 5.31
CA VAL A 118 -7.25 0.16 5.74
C VAL A 118 -6.77 0.75 7.06
N ASP A 119 -6.43 -0.11 8.03
CA ASP A 119 -5.95 0.31 9.33
C ASP A 119 -4.60 1.06 9.19
N THR A 120 -3.67 0.51 8.40
CA THR A 120 -2.38 1.13 8.09
C THR A 120 -2.54 2.56 7.58
N VAL A 121 -3.39 2.77 6.56
CA VAL A 121 -3.63 4.11 6.01
C VAL A 121 -4.22 5.05 7.08
N GLY A 122 -5.09 4.53 7.95
CA GLY A 122 -5.64 5.28 9.09
C GLY A 122 -4.58 5.73 10.09
N GLU A 123 -3.74 4.81 10.54
CA GLU A 123 -2.65 5.04 11.49
C GLU A 123 -1.64 6.07 10.96
N TRP A 124 -1.16 5.89 9.73
CA TRP A 124 -0.22 6.82 9.10
C TRP A 124 -0.80 8.23 8.91
N LYS A 125 -2.11 8.33 8.65
CA LYS A 125 -2.81 9.62 8.54
C LYS A 125 -3.00 10.31 9.90
N MET A 126 -3.29 9.55 10.96
CA MET A 126 -3.48 10.12 12.29
C MET A 126 -2.16 10.49 12.95
N GLY A 127 -1.05 9.87 12.52
CA GLY A 127 0.18 9.86 13.28
C GLY A 127 0.08 8.87 14.44
N ARG A 128 1.19 8.62 15.13
CA ARG A 128 1.25 7.64 16.22
C ARG A 128 1.85 8.25 17.47
N GLU A 129 1.34 7.83 18.62
CA GLU A 129 1.82 8.21 19.93
C GLU A 129 2.44 6.98 20.62
N TYR A 130 3.76 6.88 20.61
CA TYR A 130 4.51 5.91 21.40
C TYR A 130 5.00 6.57 22.70
N GLY A 131 4.05 6.85 23.60
CA GLY A 131 4.33 7.50 24.87
C GLY A 131 4.92 8.91 24.68
N ALA A 132 6.23 9.07 24.92
CA ALA A 132 6.92 10.36 24.75
C ALA A 132 7.35 10.65 23.30
N LEU A 133 7.30 9.65 22.42
CA LEU A 133 7.62 9.80 21.00
C LEU A 133 6.32 9.96 20.21
N GLN A 134 6.20 11.06 19.48
CA GLN A 134 5.11 11.28 18.53
C GLN A 134 5.68 11.19 17.12
N THR A 135 5.15 10.29 16.29
CA THR A 135 5.43 10.30 14.86
C THR A 135 4.33 11.12 14.18
N PRO A 136 4.65 12.23 13.50
CA PRO A 136 3.65 13.04 12.84
C PRO A 136 2.95 12.25 11.72
N PRO A 137 1.73 12.67 11.33
CA PRO A 137 1.08 12.16 10.14
C PRO A 137 1.99 12.16 8.91
N ILE A 138 2.08 11.03 8.21
CA ILE A 138 2.86 10.86 6.99
C ILE A 138 1.95 10.28 5.90
N PRO A 139 1.94 10.81 4.67
CA PRO A 139 1.09 10.27 3.62
C PRO A 139 1.51 8.85 3.23
N PHE A 140 0.56 7.92 3.32
CA PHE A 140 0.69 6.55 2.84
C PHE A 140 -0.42 6.29 1.84
N HIS A 141 -0.07 6.22 0.56
CA HIS A 141 -1.04 5.95 -0.51
C HIS A 141 -0.86 4.55 -1.07
N ILE A 142 -1.97 3.90 -1.42
CA ILE A 142 -1.98 2.57 -2.03
C ILE A 142 -2.60 2.67 -3.40
N VAL A 143 -1.91 2.19 -4.42
CA VAL A 143 -2.36 2.19 -5.81
C VAL A 143 -2.51 0.76 -6.28
N MET A 144 -3.70 0.35 -6.70
CA MET A 144 -3.98 -1.03 -7.10
C MET A 144 -4.42 -1.11 -8.56
N TYR A 145 -3.87 -2.10 -9.27
CA TYR A 145 -4.35 -2.53 -10.57
C TYR A 145 -4.92 -3.95 -10.51
N SER A 146 -6.12 -4.11 -11.05
CA SER A 146 -6.81 -5.40 -11.18
C SER A 146 -7.81 -5.40 -12.33
N ASP A 147 -8.44 -6.53 -12.57
CA ASP A 147 -9.58 -6.63 -13.48
C ASP A 147 -10.76 -5.79 -12.98
N LYS A 148 -11.58 -5.32 -13.92
CA LYS A 148 -12.67 -4.36 -13.65
C LYS A 148 -13.64 -4.83 -12.58
N ASP A 149 -14.01 -6.11 -12.60
CA ASP A 149 -14.98 -6.66 -11.64
C ASP A 149 -14.41 -6.67 -10.22
N ILE A 150 -13.13 -7.04 -10.07
CA ILE A 150 -12.43 -7.01 -8.78
C ILE A 150 -12.31 -5.58 -8.25
N ILE A 151 -12.00 -4.61 -9.11
CA ILE A 151 -11.95 -3.19 -8.70
C ILE A 151 -13.32 -2.71 -8.22
N ASN A 152 -14.41 -3.06 -8.92
CA ASN A 152 -15.76 -2.68 -8.49
C ASN A 152 -16.12 -3.33 -7.14
N ASP A 153 -15.75 -4.59 -6.93
CA ASP A 153 -16.00 -5.28 -5.66
C ASP A 153 -15.22 -4.63 -4.50
N LEU A 154 -13.95 -4.24 -4.73
CA LEU A 154 -13.15 -3.50 -3.75
C LEU A 154 -13.77 -2.15 -3.42
N GLN A 155 -14.33 -1.44 -4.41
CA GLN A 155 -15.02 -0.18 -4.16
C GLN A 155 -16.20 -0.33 -3.22
N ILE A 156 -16.96 -1.42 -3.36
CA ILE A 156 -18.11 -1.69 -2.49
C ILE A 156 -17.67 -2.06 -1.08
N LYS A 157 -16.58 -2.83 -0.94
CA LYS A 157 -16.07 -3.32 0.34
C LYS A 157 -15.37 -2.25 1.17
N THR A 158 -14.76 -1.24 0.52
CA THR A 158 -14.03 -0.17 1.20
C THR A 158 -14.94 1.06 1.35
N HIS A 159 -14.91 1.76 2.50
CA HIS A 159 -15.75 2.95 2.69
C HIS A 159 -15.43 4.01 1.62
N ASN A 160 -16.39 4.28 0.71
CA ASN A 160 -16.24 5.03 -0.55
C ASN A 160 -15.42 6.32 -0.50
N GLU A 161 -15.39 7.03 0.62
CA GLU A 161 -14.68 8.30 0.75
C GLU A 161 -13.14 8.18 0.66
N GLN A 162 -12.58 6.99 0.86
CA GLN A 162 -11.12 6.79 0.81
C GLN A 162 -10.60 6.41 -0.59
N ILE A 163 -11.48 6.23 -1.58
CA ILE A 163 -11.13 5.63 -2.88
C ILE A 163 -11.17 6.66 -4.02
N ASN A 164 -10.14 6.63 -4.84
CA ASN A 164 -10.09 7.24 -6.17
C ASN A 164 -10.17 6.15 -7.23
N LEU A 165 -11.01 6.31 -8.25
CA LEU A 165 -10.98 5.47 -9.46
C LEU A 165 -10.41 6.28 -10.61
N PHE A 166 -9.43 5.74 -11.34
CA PHE A 166 -8.75 6.49 -12.41
C PHE A 166 -8.25 5.62 -13.57
#